data_AF-A0AAD7HV28-F1
#
_entry.id   AF-A0AAD7HV28-F1
#
_cell.length_a   1.000
_cell.length_b   1.000
_cell.length_c   1.000
_cell.angle_alpha   90.00
_cell.angle_beta   90.00
_cell.angle_gamma   90.00
#
_symmetry.space_group_name_H-M   'P 1'
#
loop_
_entity.id
_entity.type
_entity.pdbx_description
1 polymer ?
#
loop_
_entity_poly.entity_id
_entity_poly.type
_entity_poly.pdbx_seq_one_letter_code
_entity_poly.pdbx_strand_id
1 'polypeptide(L)' 'MVLSSHSLAVECHCWKERGKPIVPREWCLFRFCGTDIEDPPHTMFLCDHPKLVKIHEIFLAKIYAEVPGIRGRATSPWTF' A
#
# COMPACT_ATOMS: atom_id res chain seq x y z
N MET A 1 -12.27 -2.34 1.62
CA MET A 1 -11.43 -2.91 0.54
C MET A 1 -10.65 -4.08 1.13
N VAL A 2 -10.88 -5.33 0.68
CA VAL A 2 -10.20 -6.53 1.25
C VAL A 2 -8.72 -6.60 0.84
N LEU A 3 -8.32 -5.83 -0.17
CA LEU A 3 -6.99 -5.86 -0.78
C LEU A 3 -5.93 -5.05 -0.01
N SER A 4 -6.32 -4.36 1.06
CA SER A 4 -5.44 -3.50 1.85
C SER A 4 -5.56 -3.89 3.33
N SER A 5 -5.12 -5.09 3.71
CA SER A 5 -5.04 -5.40 5.14
C SER A 5 -3.85 -4.63 5.72
N HIS A 6 -4.14 -3.71 6.63
CA HIS A 6 -3.13 -2.88 7.30
C HIS A 6 -2.00 -3.73 7.89
N SER A 7 -2.32 -4.90 8.44
CA SER A 7 -1.35 -5.85 8.98
C SER A 7 -0.37 -6.40 7.94
N LEU A 8 -0.84 -6.71 6.71
CA LEU A 8 0.04 -7.19 5.64
C LEU A 8 0.94 -6.05 5.14
N ALA A 9 0.42 -4.83 5.05
CA ALA A 9 1.24 -3.67 4.68
C ALA A 9 2.34 -3.41 5.71
N VAL A 10 2.01 -3.46 7.01
CA VAL A 10 2.99 -3.36 8.10
C VAL A 10 4.01 -4.49 8.03
N GLU A 11 3.59 -5.72 7.76
CA GLU A 11 4.50 -6.86 7.63
C GLU A 11 5.44 -6.71 6.43
N CYS A 12 4.93 -6.32 5.26
CA CYS A 12 5.73 -6.04 4.07
C CYS A 12 6.74 -4.91 4.33
N HIS A 13 6.34 -3.87 5.06
CA HIS A 13 7.22 -2.79 5.46
C HIS A 13 8.35 -3.31 6.37
N CYS A 14 8.01 -4.07 7.41
CA CYS A 14 8.99 -4.70 8.30
C CYS A 14 9.93 -5.66 7.54
N TRP A 15 9.41 -6.45 6.59
CA TRP A 15 10.21 -7.36 5.76
C TRP A 15 11.20 -6.63 4.88
N LYS A 16 10.83 -5.48 4.32
CA LYS A 16 11.72 -4.65 3.50
C LYS A 16 12.94 -4.17 4.30
N GLU A 17 12.78 -3.97 5.60
CA GLU A 17 13.83 -3.49 6.50
C GLU A 17 14.61 -4.65 7.19
N ARG A 18 14.14 -5.90 7.10
CA ARG A 18 14.85 -7.05 7.67
C ARG A 18 16.21 -7.25 7.00
N GLY A 19 17.26 -7.32 7.82
CA GLY A 19 18.63 -7.58 7.38
C GLY A 19 19.33 -6.37 6.74
N LYS A 20 18.70 -5.19 6.74
CA LYS A 20 19.34 -3.93 6.34
C LYS A 20 19.89 -3.20 7.57
N PRO A 21 20.92 -2.34 7.38
CA PRO A 21 21.30 -1.38 8.42
C PRO A 21 20.09 -0.56 8.85
N ILE A 22 19.97 -0.29 10.15
CA ILE A 22 18.89 0.53 10.68
C ILE A 22 19.03 1.93 10.07
N VAL A 23 18.13 2.29 9.16
CA VAL A 23 18.02 3.63 8.60
C VAL A 23 17.12 4.45 9.54
N PRO A 24 17.52 5.66 9.96
CA PRO A 24 16.65 6.51 10.77
C PRO A 24 15.35 6.82 10.02
N ARG A 25 14.23 6.82 10.74
CA ARG A 25 12.88 6.89 10.14
C ARG A 25 12.70 8.09 9.22
N GLU A 26 13.31 9.23 9.57
CA GLU A 26 13.27 10.47 8.80
C GLU A 26 14.02 10.41 7.46
N TRP A 27 14.79 9.34 7.21
CA TRP A 27 15.49 9.08 5.96
C TRP A 27 14.78 8.01 5.10
N CYS A 28 13.78 7.32 5.66
CA CYS A 28 12.97 6.31 4.96
C CYS A 28 11.90 6.97 4.10
N LEU A 29 12.29 7.68 3.05
CA LEU A 29 11.35 8.35 2.15
C LEU A 29 10.59 7.34 1.28
N PHE A 30 9.31 7.58 1.05
CA PHE A 30 8.50 6.74 0.18
C PHE A 30 8.99 6.80 -1.26
N ARG A 31 9.18 5.63 -1.87
CA ARG A 31 9.81 5.49 -3.18
C ARG A 31 9.08 6.21 -4.32
N PHE A 32 7.78 6.48 -4.19
CA PHE A 32 7.02 7.16 -5.25
C PHE A 32 6.98 8.67 -5.09
N CYS A 33 6.57 9.19 -3.93
CA CYS A 33 6.49 10.65 -3.73
C CYS A 33 7.85 11.26 -3.39
N GLY A 34 8.73 10.55 -2.69
CA GLY A 34 10.05 11.04 -2.27
C GLY A 34 10.01 12.23 -1.30
N THR A 35 8.82 12.65 -0.87
CA THR A 35 8.59 13.82 -0.01
C THR A 35 8.24 13.43 1.41
N ASP A 36 7.56 12.30 1.58
CA ASP A 36 7.06 11.85 2.85
C ASP A 36 7.75 10.55 3.29
N ILE A 37 7.77 10.35 4.61
CA ILE A 37 8.26 9.11 5.21
C ILE A 37 7.35 7.96 4.78
N GLU A 38 7.95 6.85 4.34
CA GLU A 38 7.27 5.60 4.01
C GLU A 38 6.61 5.04 5.27
N ASP A 39 5.32 5.28 5.40
CA ASP A 39 4.47 4.81 6.48
C ASP A 39 3.48 3.73 5.97
N PRO A 40 2.67 3.11 6.86
CA PRO A 40 1.70 2.12 6.43
C PRO A 40 0.72 2.63 5.36
N PRO A 41 0.16 3.86 5.43
CA PRO A 41 -0.61 4.45 4.32
C PRO A 41 0.12 4.45 2.96
N HIS A 42 1.38 4.86 2.93
CA HIS A 42 2.21 4.81 1.72
C HIS A 42 2.42 3.38 1.23
N THR A 43 2.64 2.43 2.15
CA THR A 43 2.79 1.00 1.85
C THR A 43 1.48 0.36 1.35
N MET A 44 0.33 0.92 1.78
CA MET A 44 -1.01 0.54 1.33
C MET A 44 -1.42 1.23 0.02
N PHE A 45 -0.51 1.95 -0.63
CA PHE A 45 -0.76 2.68 -1.87
C PHE A 45 -1.85 3.77 -1.76
N LEU A 46 -2.01 4.36 -0.57
CA LEU A 46 -2.95 5.49 -0.34
C LEU A 46 -2.36 6.86 -0.70
N CYS A 47 -1.10 6.90 -1.13
CA CYS A 47 -0.43 8.12 -1.58
C CYS A 47 -0.99 8.57 -2.94
N ASP A 48 -1.40 9.83 -3.05
CA ASP A 48 -2.00 10.39 -4.28
C ASP A 48 -0.95 10.78 -5.35
N HIS A 49 0.06 9.92 -5.52
CA HIS A 49 1.09 10.13 -6.53
C HIS A 49 0.61 9.60 -7.89
N PRO A 50 0.65 10.39 -8.99
CA PRO A 50 0.01 10.02 -10.26
C PRO A 50 0.45 8.67 -10.84
N LYS A 51 1.75 8.34 -10.72
CA LYS A 51 2.28 7.03 -11.15
C LYS A 51 1.71 5.88 -10.32
N LEU A 52 1.49 6.12 -9.03
CA LEU A 52 0.98 5.11 -8.10
C LEU A 52 -0.49 4.83 -8.35
N VAL A 53 -1.28 5.88 -8.51
CA VAL A 53 -2.69 5.79 -8.90
C VAL A 53 -2.85 4.94 -10.16
N LYS A 54 -2.07 5.22 -11.21
CA LYS A 54 -2.11 4.44 -12.46
C LYS A 54 -1.76 2.96 -12.27
N ILE A 55 -0.72 2.66 -11.49
CA ILE A 55 -0.34 1.26 -11.20
C ILE A 55 -1.44 0.56 -10.40
N HIS A 56 -2.04 1.26 -9.44
CA HIS A 56 -3.10 0.75 -8.60
C HIS A 56 -4.36 0.43 -9.43
N GLU A 57 -4.75 1.33 -10.33
CA GLU A 57 -5.87 1.10 -11.26
C GLU A 57 -5.65 -0.13 -12.15
N ILE A 58 -4.45 -0.28 -12.72
CA ILE A 58 -4.10 -1.45 -13.55
C ILE A 58 -4.14 -2.73 -12.73
N PHE A 59 -3.59 -2.71 -11.51
CA PHE A 59 -3.61 -3.86 -10.61
C PHE A 59 -5.05 -4.26 -10.25
N LEU A 60 -5.88 -3.31 -9.84
CA LEU A 60 -7.28 -3.56 -9.51
C LEU A 60 -8.05 -4.08 -10.73
N ALA A 61 -7.84 -3.51 -11.91
CA ALA A 61 -8.46 -3.98 -13.14
C ALA A 61 -8.10 -5.45 -13.42
N LYS A 62 -6.84 -5.84 -13.24
CA LYS A 62 -6.38 -7.22 -13.38
C LYS A 62 -7.03 -8.15 -12.35
N ILE A 63 -7.01 -7.78 -11.06
CA ILE A 63 -7.63 -8.58 -10.00
C ILE A 63 -9.13 -8.74 -10.23
N TYR A 64 -9.82 -7.69 -10.68
CA TYR A 64 -11.24 -7.75 -10.98
C TYR A 64 -11.57 -8.61 -12.19
N ALA A 65 -10.65 -8.74 -13.16
CA ALA A 65 -10.81 -9.66 -14.27
C ALA A 65 -10.58 -11.13 -13.85
N GLU A 66 -9.60 -11.36 -12.97
CA GLU A 66 -9.24 -12.72 -12.50
C GLU A 66 -10.24 -13.26 -11.44
N VAL A 67 -10.82 -12.39 -10.61
CA VAL A 67 -11.73 -12.78 -9.52
C VAL A 67 -13.04 -11.97 -9.59
N PRO A 68 -13.95 -12.32 -10.52
CA PRO A 68 -15.26 -11.68 -10.62
C PRO A 68 -16.11 -11.99 -9.38
N GLY A 69 -16.20 -11.03 -8.45
CA GLY A 69 -16.94 -11.17 -7.19
C GLY A 69 -16.31 -10.43 -6.01
N ILE A 70 -15.04 -10.02 -6.13
CA ILE A 70 -14.34 -9.29 -5.08
C ILE A 70 -14.84 -7.83 -4.92
N ARG A 71 -15.47 -7.26 -5.95
CA ARG A 71 -16.02 -5.88 -5.93
C ARG A 71 -17.08 -5.66 -4.85
N GLY A 72 -17.82 -6.70 -4.45
CA GLY A 72 -18.96 -6.60 -3.52
C GLY A 72 -18.63 -6.77 -2.03
N ARG A 73 -17.41 -7.16 -1.66
CA ARG A 73 -17.04 -7.46 -0.26
C ARG A 73 -16.49 -6.24 0.49
N ALA A 74 -17.10 -5.08 0.29
CA ALA A 74 -16.58 -3.79 0.73
C ALA A 74 -17.53 -3.07 1.71
N THR A 75 -17.75 -3.63 2.89
CA THR A 75 -18.21 -2.86 4.06
C THR A 75 -17.54 -3.42 5.30
N SER A 76 -16.41 -2.84 5.67
CA SER A 76 -15.85 -2.97 7.02
C SER A 76 -15.88 -1.57 7.64
N PRO A 77 -16.36 -1.39 8.88
CA PRO A 77 -16.80 -0.09 9.40
C PRO A 77 -15.68 0.82 9.90
N TRP A 78 -14.41 0.53 9.57
CA TRP A 78 -13.29 1.30 10.10
C TRP A 78 -13.03 2.53 9.24
N THR A 79 -13.73 3.61 9.60
CA THR A 79 -13.37 5.00 9.31
C THR A 79 -12.16 5.40 10.16
N PHE A 80 -11.19 6.08 9.54
CA PHE A 80 -10.08 6.77 10.22
C PHE A 80 -10.58 7.92 11.09
#